data_AF-A0A4Q2AIA7-F1
#
_entry.id   AF-A0A4Q2AIA7-F1
#
_cell.length_a   1.000
_cell.length_b   1.000
_cell.length_c   1.000
_cell.angle_alpha   90.00
_cell.angle_beta   90.00
_cell.angle_gamma   90.00
#
_symmetry.space_group_name_H-M   'P 1'
#
loop_
_entity.id
_entity.type
_entity.pdbx_description
1 polymer ?
#
loop_
_entity_poly.entity_id
_entity_poly.type
_entity_poly.pdbx_seq_one_letter_code
_entity_poly.pdbx_strand_id
1 'polypeptide(L)' 'MAKLRGSFTLVSIAVAVSLASCETVPPDAPPRPPPKQEMEPVLPSWSSTTWVMGFWKWSGTEWVWIPGHFAPKP' A
#
# COMPACT_ATOMS: atom_id res chain seq x y z
N MET A 1 36.60 -24.81 10.12
CA MET A 1 35.13 -24.60 10.23
C MET A 1 34.76 -23.14 10.52
N ALA A 2 35.37 -22.14 9.87
CA ALA A 2 35.06 -20.71 10.10
C ALA A 2 34.29 -20.05 8.95
N LYS A 3 34.43 -20.56 7.71
CA LYS A 3 33.82 -19.98 6.50
C LYS A 3 32.30 -20.17 6.41
N LEU A 4 31.75 -21.23 7.03
CA LEU A 4 30.32 -21.55 6.96
C LEU A 4 29.46 -20.67 7.88
N ARG A 5 30.02 -20.22 9.01
CA ARG A 5 29.31 -19.32 9.96
C ARG A 5 29.10 -17.92 9.37
N GLY A 6 30.10 -17.37 8.69
CA GLY A 6 30.01 -16.02 8.09
C GLY A 6 29.01 -15.94 6.93
N SER A 7 28.86 -17.01 6.15
CA SER A 7 27.92 -17.05 5.03
C SER A 7 26.46 -17.03 5.49
N PHE A 8 26.13 -17.73 6.59
CA PHE A 8 24.80 -17.69 7.18
C PHE A 8 24.49 -16.31 7.77
N THR A 9 25.45 -15.68 8.46
CA THR A 9 25.24 -14.35 9.05
C THR A 9 24.96 -13.28 7.97
N LEU A 10 25.68 -13.31 6.85
CA LEU A 10 25.47 -12.35 5.76
C LEU A 10 24.10 -12.52 5.09
N VAL A 11 23.66 -13.76 4.89
CA VAL A 11 22.33 -14.04 4.32
C VAL A 11 21.22 -13.59 5.27
N SER A 12 21.36 -13.84 6.58
CA SER A 12 20.37 -13.39 7.57
C SER A 12 20.25 -11.86 7.63
N ILE A 13 21.36 -11.13 7.54
CA ILE A 13 21.35 -9.66 7.50
C ILE A 13 20.66 -9.16 6.24
N ALA A 14 20.96 -9.75 5.08
CA ALA A 14 20.33 -9.36 3.81
C ALA A 14 18.80 -9.58 3.81
N VAL A 15 18.34 -10.69 4.37
CA VAL A 15 16.90 -10.98 4.52
C VAL A 15 16.23 -9.97 5.46
N ALA A 16 16.86 -9.62 6.59
CA ALA A 16 16.32 -8.66 7.54
C ALA A 16 16.19 -7.24 6.96
N VAL A 17 17.17 -6.78 6.16
CA VAL A 17 17.11 -5.47 5.49
C VAL A 17 15.96 -5.41 4.47
N SER A 18 15.65 -6.53 3.82
CA SER A 18 14.58 -6.61 2.82
C SER A 18 13.18 -6.42 3.42
N LEU A 19 12.99 -6.79 4.68
CA LEU A 19 11.71 -6.71 5.39
C LEU A 19 11.44 -5.34 6.02
N ALA A 20 12.46 -4.47 6.10
CA ALA A 20 12.35 -3.16 6.75
C ALA A 20 11.67 -2.08 5.89
N SER A 21 11.35 -2.37 4.62
CA SER A 21 10.65 -1.44 3.73
C SER A 21 9.14 -1.45 3.96
N CYS A 22 8.70 -1.20 5.20
CA CYS A 22 7.31 -0.90 5.49
C CYS A 22 7.14 0.62 5.47
N GLU A 23 6.74 1.17 4.32
CA GLU A 23 6.62 2.61 4.11
C GLU A 23 5.36 3.13 4.82
N THR A 24 5.52 3.57 6.07
CA THR A 24 4.48 4.25 6.84
C THR A 24 4.53 5.75 6.56
N VAL A 25 3.38 6.42 6.63
CA VAL A 25 3.29 7.88 6.43
C VAL A 25 4.12 8.56 7.53
N PRO A 26 5.14 9.37 7.19
CA PRO A 26 5.91 10.13 8.18
C PRO A 26 4.99 11.05 8.99
N PRO A 27 5.25 11.26 10.30
CA PRO A 27 4.48 12.20 11.11
C PRO A 27 4.52 13.65 10.57
N ASP A 28 5.60 14.01 9.88
CA ASP A 28 5.80 15.31 9.23
C ASP A 28 5.21 15.42 7.81
N ALA A 29 4.49 14.39 7.34
CA ALA A 29 3.85 14.46 6.03
C ALA A 29 2.81 15.60 6.01
N PRO A 30 2.69 16.34 4.89
CA PRO A 30 1.65 17.35 4.73
C PRO A 30 0.26 16.77 5.05
N PRO A 31 -0.68 17.57 5.59
CA PRO A 31 -2.04 17.11 5.85
C PRO A 31 -2.63 16.44 4.61
N ARG A 32 -3.32 15.31 4.81
CA ARG A 32 -4.02 14.62 3.73
C ARG A 32 -4.98 15.60 3.04
N PRO A 33 -4.92 15.75 1.71
CA PRO A 33 -5.92 16.52 0.99
C PRO A 33 -7.32 15.94 1.23
N PRO A 34 -8.38 16.75 1.12
CA PRO A 34 -9.74 16.24 1.21
C PRO A 34 -9.96 15.12 0.17
N PRO A 35 -10.71 14.06 0.49
CA PRO A 35 -11.08 13.05 -0.48
C PRO A 35 -11.77 13.72 -1.66
N LYS A 36 -11.34 13.37 -2.89
CA LYS A 36 -12.08 13.81 -4.07
C LYS A 36 -13.43 13.12 -4.06
N GLN A 37 -14.50 13.88 -4.25
CA GLN A 37 -15.83 13.31 -4.39
C GLN A 37 -15.89 12.54 -5.71
N GLU A 38 -15.84 11.21 -5.63
CA GLU A 38 -16.13 10.33 -6.75
C GLU A 38 -17.61 9.96 -6.74
N MET A 39 -18.23 9.98 -7.91
CA MET A 39 -19.61 9.53 -8.06
C MET A 39 -19.61 8.01 -8.00
N GLU A 40 -20.25 7.43 -6.97
CA GLU A 40 -20.46 5.99 -6.91
C GLU A 40 -21.42 5.57 -8.04
N PRO A 41 -20.99 4.69 -8.95
CA PRO A 41 -21.89 4.16 -9.97
C PRO A 41 -22.92 3.23 -9.31
N VAL A 42 -24.19 3.44 -9.65
CA VAL A 42 -25.28 2.58 -9.18
C VAL A 42 -25.13 1.19 -9.79
N LEU A 43 -24.82 0.21 -8.95
CA LEU A 43 -24.73 -1.19 -9.35
C LEU A 43 -26.07 -1.92 -9.18
N PRO A 44 -26.46 -2.81 -10.12
CA PRO A 44 -27.59 -3.70 -9.93
C PRO A 44 -27.40 -4.63 -8.71
N SER A 45 -28.51 -5.03 -8.07
CA SER A 45 -28.49 -5.89 -6.88
C SER A 45 -27.85 -7.27 -7.11
N TRP A 46 -27.88 -7.76 -8.34
CA TRP A 46 -27.30 -9.05 -8.76
C TRP A 46 -25.81 -8.97 -9.13
N SER A 47 -25.19 -7.79 -9.04
CA SER A 47 -23.76 -7.63 -9.34
C SER A 47 -22.88 -8.49 -8.42
N SER A 48 -21.83 -9.10 -8.96
CA SER A 48 -20.79 -9.81 -8.19
C SER A 48 -19.66 -8.89 -7.70
N THR A 49 -19.82 -7.59 -7.89
CA THR A 49 -18.76 -6.58 -7.77
C THR A 49 -19.25 -5.44 -6.89
N THR A 50 -18.35 -4.74 -6.22
CA THR A 50 -18.65 -3.55 -5.40
C THR A 50 -17.78 -2.40 -5.88
N TRP A 51 -18.30 -1.18 -5.77
CA TRP A 51 -17.49 0.02 -5.96
C TRP A 51 -16.58 0.21 -4.74
N VAL A 52 -15.29 0.41 -4.99
CA VAL A 52 -14.30 0.80 -3.99
C VAL A 52 -13.94 2.24 -4.28
N MET A 53 -14.27 3.14 -3.35
CA MET A 53 -13.96 4.56 -3.47
C MET A 53 -12.45 4.80 -3.61
N GLY A 54 -12.09 5.78 -4.43
CA GLY A 54 -10.71 6.25 -4.53
C GLY A 54 -10.17 6.76 -3.20
N PHE A 55 -8.85 6.70 -3.04
CA PHE A 55 -8.18 7.09 -1.81
C PHE A 55 -6.82 7.75 -2.08
N TRP A 56 -6.39 8.59 -1.14
CA TRP A 56 -5.05 9.15 -1.15
C TRP A 56 -4.06 8.12 -0.62
N LYS A 57 -3.08 7.75 -1.45
CA LYS A 57 -1.92 6.94 -1.06
C LYS A 57 -0.71 7.85 -0.86
N TRP A 58 0.01 7.66 0.24
CA TRP A 58 1.32 8.29 0.42
C TRP A 58 2.36 7.54 -0.40
N SER A 59 3.11 8.26 -1.23
CA SER A 59 4.18 7.70 -2.09
C SER A 59 5.59 7.92 -1.52
N GLY A 60 5.70 8.30 -0.24
CA GLY A 60 6.98 8.65 0.38
C GLY A 60 7.32 10.15 0.28
N THR A 61 6.92 10.80 -0.82
CA THR A 61 7.17 12.23 -1.08
C THR A 61 5.89 13.06 -1.18
N GLU A 62 4.81 12.49 -1.72
CA GLU A 62 3.57 13.20 -2.00
C GLU A 62 2.33 12.32 -1.82
N TRP A 63 1.17 12.98 -1.75
CA TRP A 63 -0.13 12.34 -1.80
C TRP A 63 -0.53 12.06 -3.24
N VAL A 64 -0.65 10.80 -3.60
CA VAL A 64 -1.10 10.34 -4.93
C VAL A 64 -2.55 9.87 -4.82
N TRP A 65 -3.42 10.41 -5.67
CA TRP A 65 -4.82 9.96 -5.75
C TRP A 65 -4.89 8.64 -6.50
N ILE A 66 -5.42 7.61 -5.85
CA ILE A 66 -5.77 6.35 -6.50
C ILE A 66 -7.27 6.40 -6.81
N PRO A 67 -7.68 6.37 -8.09
CA PRO A 67 -9.08 6.44 -8.46
C PRO A 67 -9.83 5.20 -7.98
N GLY A 68 -11.13 5.38 -7.71
CA GLY A 68 -12.01 4.28 -7.38
C GLY A 68 -12.11 3.24 -8.49
N HIS A 69 -12.38 2.00 -8.10
CA HIS A 69 -12.47 0.88 -9.02
C HIS A 69 -13.48 -0.15 -8.54
N PHE A 70 -13.79 -1.09 -9.43
CA PHE A 70 -14.67 -2.20 -9.14
C PHE A 70 -13.88 -3.39 -8.62
N ALA A 71 -14.22 -3.86 -7.42
CA ALA A 71 -13.63 -5.05 -6.82
C ALA A 71 -14.66 -6.17 -6.69
N PRO A 72 -14.28 -7.46 -6.83
CA PRO A 72 -15.17 -8.57 -6.50
C PRO A 72 -15.72 -8.42 -5.07
N LYS A 73 -16.97 -8.83 -4.87
CA LYS A 73 -17.51 -8.94 -3.51
C LYS A 73 -16.69 -10.01 -2.74
N PRO A 74 -16.34 -9.76 -1.47
CA PRO A 74 -15.61 -10.72 -0.63
C PRO A 74 -16.43 -11.96 -0.27
#